data_AF-A0A2V7UTI7-F1
#
_entry.id   AF-A0A2V7UTI7-F1
#
_cell.length_a   1.000
_cell.length_b   1.000
_cell.length_c   1.000
_cell.angle_alpha   90.00
_cell.angle_beta   90.00
_cell.angle_gamma   90.00
#
_symmetry.space_group_name_H-M   'P 1'
#
loop_
_entity.id
_entity.type
_entity.pdbx_description
1 polymer ?
#
loop_
_entity_poly.entity_id
_entity_poly.type
_entity_poly.pdbx_seq_one_letter_code
_entity_poly.pdbx_strand_id
1 'polypeptide(L)' 'IDVEGQDFSGHSVSFTANVPVTFTTTPDSDSDGVPDATDNCPLVFNPSQLDTFPIGGNGVGDCCDPTTPGYPACSP' A
#
# COMPACT_ATOMS: atom_id res chain seq x y z
N ILE A 1 4.93 -15.91 18.75
CA ILE A 1 5.63 -15.11 17.72
C ILE A 1 4.55 -14.23 17.13
N ASP A 2 4.49 -12.98 17.57
CA ASP A 2 3.64 -11.96 16.97
C ASP A 2 4.00 -11.84 15.49
N VAL A 3 3.03 -12.02 14.59
CA VAL A 3 3.21 -11.84 13.15
C VAL A 3 2.20 -10.82 12.62
N GLU A 4 1.94 -9.78 13.39
CA GLU A 4 1.30 -8.57 12.87
C GLU A 4 2.37 -7.75 12.12
N GLY A 5 2.24 -7.61 10.80
CA GLY A 5 2.97 -6.59 10.02
C GLY A 5 4.33 -6.97 9.43
N GLN A 6 4.63 -8.24 9.14
CA GLN A 6 5.82 -8.58 8.35
C GLN A 6 5.47 -8.83 6.88
N ASP A 7 5.86 -7.86 6.06
CA ASP A 7 5.89 -7.94 4.61
C ASP A 7 7.03 -8.86 4.15
N PHE A 8 6.71 -9.83 3.29
CA PHE A 8 7.68 -10.75 2.68
C PHE A 8 7.94 -10.43 1.20
N SER A 9 7.59 -9.23 0.74
CA SER A 9 7.92 -8.74 -0.59
C SER A 9 9.43 -8.90 -0.85
N GLY A 10 9.78 -9.84 -1.73
CA GLY A 10 11.15 -10.13 -2.16
C GLY A 10 11.99 -11.09 -1.29
N HIS A 11 11.50 -11.59 -0.15
CA HIS A 11 12.22 -12.61 0.64
C HIS A 11 11.47 -13.95 0.61
N SER A 12 12.03 -14.94 -0.07
CA SER A 12 11.60 -16.34 0.00
C SER A 12 11.81 -16.86 1.42
N VAL A 13 10.81 -16.68 2.28
CA VAL A 13 10.80 -17.26 3.63
C VAL A 13 10.23 -18.67 3.55
N SER A 14 11.15 -19.63 3.51
CA SER A 14 10.83 -21.06 3.61
C SER A 14 10.36 -21.38 5.04
N PHE A 15 9.08 -21.13 5.32
CA PHE A 15 8.46 -21.61 6.55
C PHE A 15 8.18 -23.10 6.39
N THR A 16 8.97 -23.93 7.08
CA THR A 16 8.69 -25.37 7.29
C THR A 16 7.48 -25.54 8.21
N ALA A 17 6.29 -25.21 7.72
CA ALA A 17 5.03 -25.49 8.39
C ALA A 17 3.99 -25.88 7.34
N ASN A 18 3.34 -27.02 7.53
CA ASN A 18 2.27 -27.57 6.69
C ASN A 18 0.96 -26.77 6.77
N VAL A 19 1.04 -25.43 6.78
CA VAL A 19 -0.11 -24.53 6.76
C VAL A 19 -0.26 -23.99 5.34
N PRO A 20 -1.42 -24.17 4.67
CA PRO A 20 -1.65 -23.54 3.38
C PRO A 20 -1.85 -22.04 3.61
N VAL A 21 -0.76 -21.27 3.66
CA VAL A 21 -0.83 -19.82 3.57
C VAL A 21 -1.09 -19.52 2.11
N THR A 22 -2.33 -19.18 1.78
CA THR A 22 -2.67 -18.65 0.45
C THR A 22 -2.07 -17.25 0.35
N PHE A 23 -0.80 -17.18 -0.01
CA PHE A 23 -0.12 -15.94 -0.37
C PHE A 23 -0.76 -15.45 -1.67
N THR A 24 -1.74 -14.55 -1.57
CA THR A 24 -2.33 -13.90 -2.74
C THR A 24 -1.27 -12.99 -3.33
N THR A 25 -0.68 -13.40 -4.46
CA THR A 25 0.41 -12.71 -5.17
C THR A 25 -0.06 -11.43 -5.88
N THR A 26 -0.97 -10.66 -5.29
CA THR A 26 -1.40 -9.40 -5.88
C THR A 26 -0.22 -8.43 -5.85
N PRO A 27 0.15 -7.83 -7.00
CA PRO A 27 1.23 -6.84 -7.05
C PRO A 27 0.98 -5.67 -6.09
N ASP A 28 2.06 -5.19 -5.49
CA ASP A 28 2.14 -4.00 -4.65
C ASP A 28 3.50 -3.35 -5.00
N SER A 29 3.45 -2.30 -5.81
CA SER A 29 4.60 -1.73 -6.51
C SER A 29 5.41 -0.77 -5.66
N ASP A 30 4.80 -0.16 -4.64
CA ASP A 30 5.48 0.75 -3.71
C ASP A 30 5.63 0.19 -2.29
N SER A 31 5.11 -1.02 -2.05
CA SER A 31 5.25 -1.79 -0.82
C SER A 31 4.64 -1.08 0.39
N ASP A 32 3.53 -0.40 0.18
CA ASP A 32 2.78 0.29 1.24
C ASP A 32 1.76 -0.61 1.97
N GLY A 33 1.59 -1.85 1.47
CA GLY A 33 0.67 -2.85 2.00
C GLY A 33 -0.69 -2.88 1.30
N VAL A 34 -0.91 -2.05 0.29
CA VAL A 34 -2.11 -1.99 -0.53
C VAL A 34 -1.80 -2.50 -1.94
N PRO A 35 -2.55 -3.51 -2.46
CA PRO A 35 -2.31 -3.99 -3.81
C PRO A 35 -2.56 -2.92 -4.88
N ASP A 36 -1.75 -2.91 -5.95
CA ASP A 36 -1.81 -1.96 -7.08
C ASP A 36 -3.22 -1.80 -7.67
N ALA A 37 -4.05 -2.85 -7.60
CA ALA A 37 -5.41 -2.86 -8.14
C ALA A 37 -6.40 -2.04 -7.30
N THR A 38 -6.08 -1.77 -6.03
CA THR A 38 -6.92 -1.08 -5.05
C THR A 38 -6.25 0.16 -4.47
N ASP A 39 -4.97 0.35 -4.76
CA ASP A 39 -4.18 1.48 -4.32
C ASP A 39 -4.56 2.77 -5.08
N ASN A 40 -4.88 3.82 -4.33
CA ASN A 40 -5.19 5.14 -4.90
C ASN A 40 -3.93 5.92 -5.31
N CYS A 41 -2.74 5.41 -5.01
CA CYS A 41 -1.44 5.87 -5.47
C CYS A 41 -0.43 4.72 -5.72
N PRO A 42 -0.61 3.86 -6.76
CA PRO A 42 0.14 2.60 -6.99
C PRO A 42 1.68 2.66 -7.07
N LEU A 43 2.28 3.85 -7.00
CA LEU A 43 3.71 4.09 -7.15
C LEU A 43 4.25 5.04 -6.07
N VAL A 44 3.44 5.45 -5.09
CA VAL A 44 3.79 6.45 -4.08
C VAL A 44 3.30 5.98 -2.72
N PHE A 45 4.24 5.42 -1.94
CA PHE A 45 3.97 4.86 -0.62
C PHE A 45 3.01 5.71 0.22
N ASN A 46 1.81 5.20 0.45
CA ASN A 46 0.77 5.90 1.20
C ASN A 46 -0.18 4.94 1.94
N PRO A 47 0.30 4.21 2.98
CA PRO A 47 -0.48 3.15 3.65
C PRO A 47 -1.82 3.59 4.25
N SER A 48 -1.96 4.90 4.48
CA SER A 48 -3.20 5.50 5.00
C SER A 48 -4.29 5.73 3.94
N GLN A 49 -3.93 5.64 2.66
CA GLN A 49 -4.82 5.78 1.50
C GLN A 49 -5.73 7.03 1.58
N LEU A 50 -5.22 8.13 2.15
CA LEU A 50 -5.97 9.37 2.27
C LEU A 50 -6.32 9.92 0.88
N ASP A 51 -7.59 10.24 0.67
CA ASP A 51 -8.16 10.86 -0.52
C ASP A 51 -9.20 11.89 -0.04
N THR A 52 -8.69 13.02 0.44
CA THR A 52 -9.48 14.10 1.03
C THR A 52 -9.59 15.31 0.11
N PHE A 53 -8.67 15.44 -0.86
CA PHE A 53 -8.65 16.53 -1.83
C PHE A 53 -8.85 16.02 -3.26
N PRO A 54 -9.67 16.71 -4.09
CA PRO A 54 -10.58 17.80 -3.73
C PRO A 54 -11.58 17.36 -2.66
N ILE A 55 -12.15 18.29 -1.90
CA ILE A 55 -13.01 17.96 -0.74
C ILE A 55 -14.04 16.89 -1.11
N GLY A 56 -13.92 15.71 -0.51
CA GLY A 56 -14.76 14.54 -0.78
C GLY A 56 -14.09 13.41 -1.57
N GLY A 57 -12.83 13.63 -1.98
CA GLY A 57 -12.01 12.68 -2.71
C GLY A 57 -12.41 12.51 -4.17
N ASN A 58 -11.45 12.11 -5.01
CA ASN A 58 -11.67 11.82 -6.43
C ASN A 58 -11.20 10.42 -6.86
N GLY A 59 -10.72 9.60 -5.92
CA GLY A 59 -10.12 8.29 -6.16
C GLY A 59 -8.62 8.31 -6.41
N VAL A 60 -7.98 9.48 -6.38
CA VAL A 60 -6.52 9.66 -6.44
C VAL A 60 -6.08 10.09 -5.05
N GLY A 61 -5.13 9.37 -4.44
CA GLY A 61 -4.72 9.70 -3.08
C GLY A 61 -4.08 11.09 -2.98
N ASP A 62 -4.25 11.74 -1.83
CA ASP A 62 -3.66 13.04 -1.49
C ASP A 62 -2.13 13.06 -1.72
N CYS A 63 -1.54 11.88 -1.66
CA CYS A 63 -0.13 11.57 -1.89
C CYS A 63 0.35 11.72 -3.34
N CYS A 64 -0.50 11.40 -4.31
CA CYS A 64 -0.19 11.40 -5.73
C CYS A 64 -1.10 12.35 -6.55
N ASP A 65 -2.07 13.02 -5.92
CA ASP A 65 -2.89 14.06 -6.56
C ASP A 65 -2.18 15.43 -6.55
N PRO A 66 -1.76 15.97 -7.72
CA PRO A 66 -1.04 17.24 -7.81
C PRO A 66 -1.91 18.47 -7.50
N THR A 67 -3.22 18.30 -7.38
CA THR A 67 -4.15 19.36 -7.00
C THR A 67 -4.25 19.54 -5.48
N THR A 68 -3.78 18.56 -4.71
CA THR A 68 -3.77 18.58 -3.25
C THR A 68 -2.95 19.75 -2.70
N PRO A 69 -3.53 20.60 -1.83
CA PRO A 69 -2.78 21.62 -1.12
C PRO A 69 -1.67 21.00 -0.26
N GLY A 70 -0.41 21.35 -0.55
CA GLY A 70 0.74 20.78 0.15
C GLY A 70 1.29 19.50 -0.48
N TYR A 71 0.94 19.21 -1.74
CA TYR A 71 1.46 18.07 -2.50
C TYR A 71 3.01 18.00 -2.57
N PRO A 72 3.62 16.81 -2.37
CA PRO A 72 2.98 15.56 -1.94
C PRO A 72 2.61 15.61 -0.44
N ALA A 73 1.40 15.16 -0.10
CA ALA A 73 0.86 15.23 1.25
C ALA A 73 1.22 14.01 2.13
N CYS A 74 2.04 13.06 1.64
CA CYS A 74 2.52 11.94 2.44
C CYS A 74 3.63 12.38 3.38
N SER A 75 3.59 11.90 4.62
CA SER A 75 4.78 11.86 5.46
C SER A 75 5.65 10.68 5.02
N PRO A 76 7.00 10.80 5.02
CA PRO A 76 7.87 9.62 4.96
C PRO A 76 7.65 8.71 6.17
#